data_AF-C0CM15-F1
#
_entry.id   AF-C0CM15-F1
#
_cell.length_a   1.000
_cell.length_b   1.000
_cell.length_c   1.000
_cell.angle_alpha   90.00
_cell.angle_beta   90.00
_cell.angle_gamma   90.00
#
_symmetry.space_group_name_H-M   'P 1'
#
loop_
_entity.id
_entity.type
_entity.pdbx_description
1 polymer ?
#
loop_
_entity_poly.entity_id
_entity_poly.type
_entity_poly.pdbx_seq_one_letter_code
_entity_poly.pdbx_strand_id
1 'polypeptide(L)' 'NEAKLELVRMNIIKQQGGMFGPNKNISEWCIPQNEGKSPKTRDKTSLKLGDCYPSKQGDTKDTITKEKRKDYSSENSHV' A
#
# COMPACT_ATOMS: atom_id res chain seq x y z
N ASN A 1 -10.32 13.29 -14.44
CA ASN A 1 -10.70 13.95 -13.16
C ASN A 1 -12.11 13.57 -12.71
N GLU A 2 -12.90 12.91 -13.55
CA GLU A 2 -14.30 12.52 -13.28
C GLU A 2 -14.45 11.60 -12.08
N ALA A 3 -13.67 10.53 -11.98
CA ALA A 3 -13.74 9.60 -10.84
C ALA A 3 -13.59 10.29 -9.47
N LYS A 4 -12.71 11.30 -9.38
CA LYS A 4 -12.53 12.07 -8.15
C LYS A 4 -13.79 12.89 -7.82
N LEU A 5 -14.41 13.51 -8.82
CA LEU A 5 -15.65 14.24 -8.65
C LEU A 5 -16.79 13.31 -8.21
N GLU A 6 -16.87 12.12 -8.79
CA GLU A 6 -17.86 11.11 -8.38
C GLU A 6 -17.66 10.68 -6.92
N LEU A 7 -16.43 10.46 -6.47
CA LEU A 7 -16.16 10.15 -5.05
C LEU A 7 -16.56 11.29 -4.10
N VAL A 8 -16.47 12.54 -4.55
CA VAL A 8 -16.97 13.71 -3.81
C VAL A 8 -18.50 13.72 -3.80
N ARG A 9 -19.15 13.46 -4.95
CA ARG A 9 -20.62 13.36 -5.03
C ARG A 9 -21.18 12.25 -4.14
N MET A 10 -20.50 11.12 -4.08
CA MET A 10 -20.83 9.98 -3.21
C MET A 10 -20.49 10.24 -1.74
N ASN A 11 -19.88 11.40 -1.42
CA ASN A 11 -19.48 11.80 -0.08
C ASN A 11 -18.50 10.81 0.60
N ILE A 12 -17.70 10.11 -0.21
CA ILE A 12 -16.64 9.19 0.24
C ILE A 12 -15.37 9.98 0.56
N ILE A 13 -15.09 11.03 -0.21
CA ILE A 13 -14.00 11.96 0.05
C ILE A 13 -14.53 13.39 0.18
N LYS A 14 -13.91 14.17 1.07
CA LYS A 14 -14.22 15.57 1.32
C LYS A 14 -13.00 16.44 1.03
N GLN A 15 -13.25 17.67 0.61
CA GLN A 15 -12.21 18.68 0.47
C GLN A 15 -12.11 19.47 1.77
N GLN A 16 -10.92 19.53 2.36
CA GLN A 16 -10.63 20.40 3.49
C GLN A 16 -9.27 21.07 3.25
N GLY A 17 -9.23 22.40 3.31
CA GLY A 17 -7.99 23.17 3.15
C GLY A 17 -7.27 22.90 1.82
N GLY A 18 -8.02 22.67 0.73
CA GLY A 18 -7.46 22.36 -0.59
C GLY A 18 -7.06 20.88 -0.79
N MET A 19 -7.07 20.06 0.26
CA MET A 19 -6.75 18.63 0.19
C MET A 19 -8.01 17.78 0.14
N PHE A 20 -8.00 16.72 -0.68
CA PHE A 20 -9.03 15.69 -0.65
C PHE A 20 -8.64 14.60 0.35
N GLY A 21 -9.53 14.27 1.26
CA GLY A 21 -9.34 13.21 2.26
C GLY A 21 -10.61 12.38 2.45
N PRO A 22 -10.50 11.18 3.06
CA PRO A 22 -11.66 10.33 3.30
C PRO A 22 -12.65 10.99 4.25
N ASN A 23 -13.94 10.83 3.96
CA ASN A 23 -15.01 11.21 4.87
C ASN A 23 -15.10 10.20 6.03
N LYS A 24 -14.76 10.64 7.25
CA LYS A 24 -14.78 9.79 8.45
C LYS A 24 -16.19 9.36 8.86
N ASN A 25 -17.23 10.08 8.43
CA ASN A 25 -18.60 9.76 8.77
C ASN A 25 -19.21 8.81 7.74
N ILE A 26 -19.10 7.51 7.99
CA ILE A 26 -19.52 6.44 7.07
C ILE A 26 -21.03 6.48 6.82
N SER A 27 -21.84 6.94 7.78
CA SER A 27 -23.29 7.00 7.62
C SER A 27 -23.74 8.00 6.55
N GLU A 28 -22.87 8.94 6.17
CA GLU A 28 -23.17 9.93 5.14
C GLU A 28 -22.72 9.47 3.74
N TRP A 29 -22.11 8.30 3.60
CA TRP A 29 -21.65 7.80 2.31
C TRP A 29 -22.84 7.36 1.46
N CYS A 30 -22.91 7.86 0.23
CA CYS A 30 -23.91 7.45 -0.75
C CYS A 30 -23.29 6.42 -1.69
N ILE A 31 -23.15 5.18 -1.20
CA ILE A 31 -22.70 4.06 -2.04
C ILE A 31 -23.95 3.47 -2.72
N PRO A 32 -24.09 3.60 -4.05
CA PRO A 32 -25.15 2.91 -4.76
C PRO A 32 -24.96 1.42 -4.54
N GLN A 33 -25.98 0.78 -3.96
CA GLN A 33 -26.04 -0.67 -3.90
C GLN A 33 -26.17 -1.14 -5.35
N ASN A 34 -25.07 -1.61 -5.95
CA ASN A 34 -25.21 -2.30 -7.22
C ASN A 34 -26.11 -3.52 -6.96
N GLU A 35 -27.14 -3.72 -7.76
CA GLU A 35 -27.93 -4.96 -7.78
C GLU A 35 -27.09 -6.16 -8.29
N GLY A 36 -25.76 -6.03 -8.31
CA GLY A 36 -24.86 -7.12 -8.50
C GLY A 36 -24.94 -8.01 -7.27
N LYS A 37 -25.28 -9.28 -7.49
CA LYS A 37 -25.05 -10.32 -6.49
C LYS A 37 -23.67 -10.08 -5.90
N SER A 38 -23.58 -9.93 -4.58
CA SER A 38 -22.30 -9.88 -3.88
C SER A 38 -21.40 -10.93 -4.51
N PRO A 39 -20.18 -10.58 -4.97
CA PRO A 39 -19.20 -11.59 -5.38
C PRO A 39 -19.20 -12.61 -4.26
N LYS A 40 -19.55 -13.86 -4.56
CA LYS A 40 -19.70 -14.90 -3.55
C LYS A 40 -18.44 -14.82 -2.70
N THR A 41 -18.58 -14.40 -1.43
CA THR A 41 -17.52 -14.56 -0.45
C THR A 41 -17.14 -16.01 -0.56
N ARG A 42 -15.92 -16.24 -1.07
CA ARG A 42 -15.31 -17.56 -1.26
C ARG A 42 -15.75 -18.45 -0.10
N ASP A 43 -16.25 -19.64 -0.44
CA ASP A 43 -16.81 -20.58 0.53
C ASP A 43 -15.93 -20.63 1.78
N LYS A 44 -16.59 -20.67 2.94
CA LYS A 44 -15.98 -20.81 4.26
C LYS A 44 -15.31 -22.18 4.42
N THR A 45 -14.49 -22.61 3.47
CA THR A 45 -13.48 -23.61 3.74
C THR A 45 -12.46 -22.89 4.60
N SER A 46 -12.58 -23.14 5.92
CA SER A 46 -11.53 -22.85 6.89
C SER A 46 -10.19 -23.08 6.21
N LEU A 47 -9.37 -22.03 6.07
CA LEU A 47 -7.96 -22.20 5.75
C LEU A 47 -7.44 -23.10 6.88
N LYS A 48 -7.21 -24.38 6.59
CA LYS A 48 -6.61 -25.30 7.54
C LYS A 48 -5.27 -24.67 7.96
N LEU A 49 -5.28 -24.12 9.16
CA LEU A 49 -4.16 -23.48 9.81
C LEU A 49 -3.38 -24.60 10.51
N GLY A 50 -2.14 -24.86 10.08
CA GLY A 50 -1.26 -25.96 10.54
C GLY A 50 -1.64 -27.29 9.87
N ASP A 51 -0.82 -27.95 9.05
CA ASP A 51 0.60 -28.29 9.25
C ASP A 51 1.34 -28.43 7.91
N CYS A 52 1.48 -27.36 7.13
CA CYS A 52 2.47 -27.37 6.05
C CYS A 52 3.66 -26.53 6.47
N TYR A 53 4.67 -27.22 7.02
CA TYR A 53 6.05 -26.72 7.04
C TYR A 53 6.38 -26.18 5.64
N PRO A 54 6.75 -24.90 5.47
CA PRO A 54 7.23 -24.44 4.17
C PRO A 54 8.51 -25.20 3.87
N SER A 55 8.48 -26.03 2.82
CA SER A 55 9.64 -26.76 2.33
C SER A 55 10.68 -25.76 1.85
N LYS A 56 11.66 -25.48 2.72
CA LYS A 56 12.97 -24.86 2.45
C LYS A 56 12.99 -23.75 1.38
N GLN A 57 12.99 -22.49 1.84
CA GLN A 57 13.54 -21.37 1.06
C GLN A 57 15.08 -21.38 1.14
N GLY A 58 15.71 -22.20 0.31
CA GLY A 58 16.95 -21.83 -0.38
C GLY A 58 16.54 -21.45 -1.82
N ASP A 59 17.07 -20.47 -2.52
CA ASP A 59 18.31 -19.74 -2.39
C ASP A 59 18.09 -18.35 -3.02
N THR A 60 18.32 -17.26 -2.28
CA THR A 60 18.81 -15.97 -2.83
C THR A 60 19.34 -15.15 -1.66
N LYS A 61 20.66 -15.07 -1.55
CA LYS A 61 21.36 -14.05 -0.76
C LYS A 61 22.16 -13.22 -1.75
N ASP A 62 21.54 -12.19 -2.33
CA ASP A 62 22.32 -11.15 -2.99
C ASP A 62 23.10 -10.43 -1.90
N THR A 63 24.39 -10.77 -1.78
CA THR A 63 25.31 -10.09 -0.87
C THR A 63 25.61 -8.72 -1.45
N ILE A 64 24.88 -7.71 -1.00
CA ILE A 64 25.14 -6.31 -1.36
C ILE A 64 26.43 -5.87 -0.66
N THR A 65 27.54 -5.82 -1.39
CA THR A 65 28.78 -5.21 -0.91
C THR A 65 28.60 -3.68 -0.89
N LYS A 66 28.73 -3.05 0.28
CA LYS A 66 28.85 -1.59 0.37
C LYS A 66 30.26 -1.20 -0.08
N GLU A 67 30.42 -0.80 -1.34
CA GLU A 67 31.62 -0.10 -1.77
C GLU A 67 31.74 1.20 -0.94
N LYS A 68 32.81 1.32 -0.15
CA LYS A 68 33.14 2.59 0.50
C LYS A 68 33.77 3.48 -0.54
N ARG A 69 33.09 4.57 -0.91
CA ARG A 69 33.73 5.71 -1.58
C ARG A 69 34.88 6.16 -0.69
N LYS A 70 36.10 6.23 -1.21
CA LYS A 70 37.16 7.01 -0.59
C LYS A 70 36.94 8.45 -1.03
N ASP A 71 36.58 9.30 -0.08
CA ASP A 71 36.58 10.74 -0.25
C ASP A 71 38.02 11.17 -0.51
N TYR A 72 38.25 11.89 -1.61
CA TYR A 72 39.51 12.57 -1.85
C TYR A 72 39.62 13.69 -0.81
N SER A 73 40.41 13.48 0.25
CA SER A 73 40.91 14.58 1.07
C SER A 73 42.09 15.20 0.32
N SER A 74 41.90 16.42 -0.17
CA SER A 74 42.99 17.28 -0.60
C SER A 74 43.65 17.88 0.63
N GLU A 75 44.73 17.27 1.11
CA GLU A 75 45.64 17.94 2.05
C GLU A 75 46.58 18.85 1.24
N ASN A 76 46.27 20.15 1.26
CA ASN A 76 47.29 21.17 1.08
C ASN A 76 47.89 21.45 2.48
N SER A 77 49.16 21.12 2.71
CA SER A 77 49.98 21.77 3.74
C SER A 77 51.48 21.63 3.44
N HIS A 78 52.17 22.77 3.39
CA HIS A 78 53.62 22.98 3.31
C HIS A 78 54.46 21.97 4.11
N VAL A 79 55.60 21.51 3.57
CA VAL A 79 56.94 22.12 3.71
C VAL A 79 57.81 21.75 2.51
#